data_AF-A0A5E6V4C0-F1
#
_entry.id   AF-A0A5E6V4C0-F1
#
_cell.length_a   1.000
_cell.length_b   1.000
_cell.length_c   1.000
_cell.angle_alpha   90.00
_cell.angle_beta   90.00
_cell.angle_gamma   90.00
#
_symmetry.space_group_name_H-M   'P 1'
#
loop_
_entity.id
_entity.type
_entity.pdbx_description
1 polymer ?
#
loop_
_entity_poly.entity_id
_entity_poly.type
_entity_poly.pdbx_seq_one_letter_code
_entity_poly.pdbx_strand_id
1 'polypeptide(L)'
;MNYVVRLFKFLATLVIGAFSLYFCLSLWNTYVLAPWTRDGRISAQVIRIAPEVSGSIERVWVGDNQWVKKGDLMYSIDARSYVLAADQKAAELAEFKEVFQQRNEELRRRRLLVGVVPKEEIDNAVRSSAIAKARLNAAQTQLAHAQLELQRTKIFAPVDGYVTQLRLQPGDYAVAGGTNMFVVDSKSFWVTGYFEETKLTNIPLGANAKVKLMGFSPLLSGHVSSIGRGISDTNEVRAENGLPQVSPTFSWIRLAQRLPVRIEIDHIPEGVELVAGMTASIEVDQPDARNHRRLTHWLQEFL
;
A
#
# COMPACT_ATOMS: atom_id res chain seq x y z
N MET A 1 -13.54 -77.47 -0.50
CA MET A 1 -12.71 -76.61 0.38
C MET A 1 -11.70 -75.75 -0.38
N ASN A 2 -10.90 -76.30 -1.31
CA ASN A 2 -9.75 -75.58 -1.89
C ASN A 2 -10.06 -74.40 -2.82
N TYR A 3 -11.20 -74.41 -3.52
CA TYR A 3 -11.63 -73.28 -4.36
C TYR A 3 -12.01 -72.05 -3.56
N VAL A 4 -12.68 -72.24 -2.41
CA VAL A 4 -13.06 -71.14 -1.50
C VAL A 4 -11.83 -70.46 -0.91
N VAL A 5 -10.82 -71.24 -0.50
CA VAL A 5 -9.55 -70.71 0.04
C VAL A 5 -8.75 -69.98 -1.05
N ARG A 6 -8.72 -70.48 -2.29
CA ARG A 6 -8.07 -69.79 -3.41
C ARG A 6 -8.79 -68.48 -3.76
N LEU A 7 -10.12 -68.51 -3.84
CA LEU A 7 -10.93 -67.31 -4.12
C LEU A 7 -10.75 -66.24 -3.03
N PHE A 8 -10.71 -66.65 -1.75
CA PHE A 8 -10.45 -65.75 -0.63
C PHE A 8 -9.04 -65.13 -0.70
N LYS A 9 -8.01 -65.91 -1.03
CA LYS A 9 -6.66 -65.38 -1.25
C LYS A 9 -6.62 -64.38 -2.41
N PHE A 10 -7.26 -64.68 -3.53
CA PHE A 10 -7.36 -63.74 -4.67
C PHE A 10 -8.07 -62.44 -4.30
N LEU A 11 -9.21 -62.53 -3.60
CA LEU A 11 -9.93 -61.36 -3.09
C LEU A 11 -9.07 -60.54 -2.12
N ALA A 12 -8.36 -61.19 -1.20
CA ALA A 12 -7.48 -60.51 -0.25
C ALA A 12 -6.34 -59.77 -0.97
N THR A 13 -5.69 -60.38 -1.96
CA THR A 13 -4.64 -59.71 -2.76
C THR A 13 -5.21 -58.53 -3.55
N LEU A 14 -6.41 -58.66 -4.11
CA LEU A 14 -7.08 -57.59 -4.86
C LEU A 14 -7.45 -56.42 -3.95
N VAL A 15 -7.95 -56.69 -2.74
CA VAL A 15 -8.24 -55.67 -1.73
C VAL A 15 -6.97 -54.95 -1.28
N ILE A 16 -5.87 -55.68 -1.02
CA ILE A 16 -4.58 -55.08 -0.65
C ILE A 16 -4.04 -54.23 -1.81
N GLY A 17 -4.13 -54.73 -3.05
CA GLY A 17 -3.71 -53.99 -4.24
C GLY A 17 -4.52 -52.70 -4.44
N ALA A 18 -5.84 -52.78 -4.27
CA ALA A 18 -6.73 -51.62 -4.34
C ALA A 18 -6.44 -50.61 -3.22
N PHE A 19 -6.20 -51.08 -2.00
CA PHE A 19 -5.83 -50.23 -0.87
C PHE A 19 -4.48 -49.53 -1.08
N SER A 20 -3.47 -50.27 -1.58
CA SER A 20 -2.16 -49.70 -1.92
C SER A 20 -2.27 -48.67 -3.04
N LEU A 21 -3.07 -48.94 -4.07
CA LEU A 21 -3.29 -48.00 -5.17
C LEU A 21 -4.00 -46.74 -4.68
N TYR A 22 -5.04 -46.90 -3.85
CA TYR A 22 -5.74 -45.79 -3.20
C TYR A 22 -4.77 -44.95 -2.34
N PHE A 23 -3.91 -45.59 -1.55
CA PHE A 23 -2.92 -44.91 -0.72
C PHE A 23 -1.89 -44.15 -1.55
N CYS A 24 -1.37 -44.74 -2.64
CA CYS A 24 -0.46 -44.07 -3.57
C CYS A 24 -1.12 -42.85 -4.24
N LEU A 25 -2.35 -42.99 -4.73
CA LEU A 25 -3.08 -41.88 -5.34
C LEU A 25 -3.41 -40.78 -4.32
N SER A 26 -3.77 -41.16 -3.10
CA SER A 26 -4.04 -40.24 -2.00
C SER A 26 -2.79 -39.44 -1.64
N LEU A 27 -1.65 -40.12 -1.45
CA LEU A 27 -0.36 -39.48 -1.18
C LEU A 27 0.04 -38.53 -2.31
N TRP A 28 -0.12 -38.96 -3.56
CA TRP A 28 0.16 -38.12 -4.73
C TRP A 28 -0.68 -36.84 -4.70
N ASN A 29 -1.98 -36.94 -4.42
CA ASN A 29 -2.84 -35.77 -4.34
C ASN A 29 -2.42 -34.82 -3.20
N THR A 30 -2.09 -35.35 -2.02
CA THR A 30 -1.64 -34.52 -0.88
C THR A 30 -0.26 -33.91 -1.04
N TYR A 31 0.71 -34.59 -1.65
CA TYR A 31 2.08 -34.09 -1.74
C TYR A 31 2.35 -33.30 -3.02
N VAL A 32 1.78 -33.75 -4.14
CA VAL A 32 2.08 -33.20 -5.47
C VAL A 32 1.05 -32.15 -5.88
N LEU A 33 -0.25 -32.42 -5.65
CA LEU A 33 -1.34 -31.58 -6.16
C LEU A 33 -1.92 -30.61 -5.13
N ALA A 34 -1.70 -30.84 -3.84
CA ALA A 34 -2.19 -29.95 -2.80
C ALA A 34 -1.54 -28.56 -2.93
N PRO A 35 -2.34 -27.50 -3.00
CA PRO A 35 -1.84 -26.14 -3.15
C PRO A 35 -1.33 -25.62 -1.80
N TRP A 36 -0.10 -26.01 -1.48
CA TRP A 36 0.64 -25.48 -0.34
C TRP A 36 2.04 -25.01 -0.77
N THR A 37 2.56 -24.03 -0.06
CA THR A 37 3.93 -23.52 -0.23
C THR A 37 4.54 -23.17 1.13
N ARG A 38 5.85 -23.40 1.28
CA ARG A 38 6.64 -22.91 2.42
C ARG A 38 7.20 -21.51 2.20
N ASP A 39 7.06 -21.00 0.99
CA ASP A 39 7.63 -19.73 0.56
C ASP A 39 6.55 -18.64 0.61
N GLY A 40 6.10 -18.34 1.82
CA GLY A 40 5.19 -17.25 2.12
C GLY A 40 5.93 -16.12 2.83
N ARG A 41 5.53 -14.88 2.54
CA ARG A 41 6.05 -13.69 3.21
C ARG A 41 4.93 -12.73 3.57
N ILE A 42 4.97 -12.21 4.80
CA ILE A 42 4.10 -11.09 5.19
C ILE A 42 4.62 -9.82 4.51
N SER A 43 3.69 -9.05 3.96
CA SER A 43 3.93 -7.75 3.33
C SER A 43 2.94 -6.74 3.89
N ALA A 44 3.30 -5.46 3.82
CA ALA A 44 2.46 -4.36 4.27
C ALA A 44 2.65 -3.15 3.34
N GLN A 45 1.69 -2.23 3.34
CA GLN A 45 1.83 -0.98 2.62
C GLN A 45 2.83 -0.10 3.36
N VAL A 46 3.84 0.36 2.64
CA VAL A 46 4.84 1.29 3.14
C VAL A 46 4.59 2.64 2.52
N ILE A 47 4.18 3.60 3.35
CA ILE A 47 3.92 4.97 2.92
C ILE A 47 5.23 5.74 2.98
N ARG A 48 5.55 6.36 1.85
CA ARG A 48 6.73 7.22 1.68
C ARG A 48 6.33 8.63 2.10
N ILE A 49 6.91 9.11 3.19
CA ILE A 49 6.67 10.46 3.68
C ILE A 49 7.67 11.39 3.01
N ALA A 50 7.14 12.24 2.14
CA ALA A 50 7.87 13.31 1.48
C ALA A 50 7.26 14.67 1.88
N PRO A 51 8.08 15.68 2.19
CA PRO A 51 7.56 17.00 2.47
C PRO A 51 7.16 17.70 1.16
N GLU A 52 6.16 18.58 1.24
CA GLU A 52 5.72 19.38 0.09
C GLU A 52 6.54 20.67 -0.05
N VAL A 53 7.22 21.08 1.02
CA VAL A 53 8.07 22.28 1.08
C VAL A 53 9.50 21.89 1.42
N SER A 54 10.48 22.68 0.98
CA SER A 54 11.90 22.39 1.19
C SER A 54 12.48 23.24 2.33
N GLY A 55 13.39 22.67 3.11
CA GLY A 55 14.12 23.44 4.12
C GLY A 55 14.88 22.58 5.10
N SER A 56 15.60 23.23 6.01
CA SER A 56 16.32 22.54 7.08
C SER A 56 15.35 22.00 8.13
N ILE A 57 15.61 20.79 8.61
CA ILE A 57 14.81 20.15 9.65
C ILE A 57 15.15 20.77 11.00
N GLU A 58 14.13 21.29 11.67
CA GLU A 58 14.25 21.92 12.98
C GLU A 58 14.28 20.86 14.08
N ARG A 59 13.32 19.92 14.05
CA ARG A 59 13.20 18.85 15.05
C ARG A 59 12.52 17.62 14.47
N VAL A 60 12.89 16.46 15.01
CA VAL A 60 12.24 15.16 14.78
C VAL A 60 11.71 14.67 16.13
N TRP A 61 10.41 14.34 16.21
CA TRP A 61 9.73 13.89 17.43
C TRP A 61 9.56 12.37 17.52
N VAL A 62 9.74 11.67 16.41
CA VAL A 62 9.58 10.22 16.32
C VAL A 62 10.93 9.53 16.24
N GLY A 63 11.02 8.33 16.80
CA GLY A 63 12.17 7.42 16.69
C GLY A 63 11.94 6.30 15.67
N ASP A 64 13.01 5.59 15.35
CA ASP A 64 12.92 4.39 14.51
C ASP A 64 12.15 3.27 15.23
N ASN A 65 11.31 2.54 14.50
CA ASN A 65 10.42 1.47 14.99
C ASN A 65 9.37 1.94 16.02
N GLN A 66 9.13 3.25 16.13
CA GLN A 66 8.11 3.79 17.03
C GLN A 66 6.72 3.70 16.40
N TRP A 67 5.73 3.33 17.23
CA TRP A 67 4.31 3.43 16.88
C TRP A 67 3.86 4.89 16.82
N VAL A 68 3.19 5.26 15.73
CA VAL A 68 2.58 6.57 15.51
C VAL A 68 1.11 6.42 15.13
N LYS A 69 0.28 7.36 15.58
CA LYS A 69 -1.12 7.47 15.17
C LYS A 69 -1.26 8.47 14.03
N LYS A 70 -2.31 8.30 13.23
CA LYS A 70 -2.67 9.28 12.21
C LYS A 70 -2.83 10.67 12.83
N GLY A 71 -2.11 11.65 12.29
CA GLY A 71 -2.09 13.03 12.77
C GLY A 71 -0.99 13.34 13.78
N ASP A 72 -0.18 12.37 14.20
CA ASP A 72 0.97 12.65 15.06
C ASP A 72 2.04 13.44 14.31
N LEU A 73 2.58 14.47 14.96
CA LEU A 73 3.66 15.29 14.41
C LEU A 73 4.97 14.49 14.40
N MET A 74 5.53 14.26 13.22
CA MET A 74 6.73 13.44 13.08
C MET A 74 8.00 14.31 13.05
N TYR A 75 8.05 15.30 12.17
CA TYR A 75 9.16 16.26 12.08
C TYR A 75 8.68 17.62 11.56
N SER A 76 9.48 18.66 11.78
CA SER A 76 9.22 20.01 11.29
C SER A 76 10.40 20.55 10.51
N ILE A 77 10.08 21.32 9.49
CA ILE A 77 11.01 22.15 8.73
C ILE A 77 11.03 23.53 9.39
N ASP A 78 12.19 24.19 9.36
CA ASP A 78 12.35 25.56 9.85
C ASP A 78 11.34 26.51 9.20
N ALA A 79 10.41 26.98 10.02
CA ALA A 79 9.29 27.79 9.58
C ALA A 79 9.62 29.28 9.42
N ARG A 80 10.81 29.76 9.84
CA ARG A 80 11.11 31.20 9.92
C ARG A 80 10.91 31.93 8.59
N SER A 81 11.45 31.38 7.51
CA SER A 81 11.29 31.95 6.16
C SER A 81 9.84 31.95 5.69
N TYR A 82 9.07 30.92 6.07
CA TYR A 82 7.66 30.77 5.70
C TYR A 82 6.75 31.72 6.49
N VAL A 83 7.04 31.96 7.76
CA VAL A 83 6.35 32.98 8.58
C VAL A 83 6.54 34.36 7.97
N LEU A 84 7.80 34.74 7.67
CA LEU A 84 8.10 36.03 7.05
C LEU A 84 7.41 36.19 5.67
N ALA A 85 7.36 35.12 4.87
CA ALA A 85 6.65 35.13 3.59
C ALA A 85 5.13 35.33 3.77
N ALA A 86 4.52 34.69 4.77
CA ALA A 86 3.11 34.87 5.09
C ALA A 86 2.82 36.29 5.60
N ASP A 87 3.67 36.84 6.46
CA ASP A 87 3.55 38.20 6.98
C ASP A 87 3.64 39.26 5.87
N GLN A 88 4.57 39.08 4.92
CA GLN A 88 4.68 39.96 3.76
C GLN A 88 3.40 39.94 2.91
N LYS A 89 2.79 38.77 2.70
CA LYS A 89 1.52 38.64 1.97
C LYS A 89 0.32 39.17 2.74
N ALA A 90 0.37 39.14 4.08
CA ALA A 90 -0.64 39.75 4.91
C ALA A 90 -0.62 41.29 4.82
N ALA A 91 0.58 41.88 4.77
CA ALA A 91 0.75 43.32 4.54
C ALA A 91 0.24 43.75 3.15
N GLU A 92 0.56 42.98 2.11
CA GLU A 92 0.08 43.22 0.74
C GLU A 92 -1.46 43.13 0.64
N LEU A 93 -2.08 42.16 1.32
CA LEU A 93 -3.53 42.07 1.43
C LEU A 93 -4.12 43.30 2.14
N ALA A 94 -3.49 43.77 3.22
CA ALA A 94 -3.95 44.95 3.94
C ALA A 94 -3.89 46.21 3.05
N GLU A 95 -2.82 46.40 2.28
CA GLU A 95 -2.71 47.49 1.31
C GLU A 95 -3.84 47.45 0.27
N PHE A 96 -4.04 46.30 -0.40
CA PHE A 96 -5.08 46.19 -1.43
C PHE A 96 -6.50 46.28 -0.86
N LYS A 97 -6.69 45.89 0.40
CA LYS A 97 -7.94 46.09 1.12
C LYS A 97 -8.27 47.57 1.23
N GLU A 98 -7.32 48.39 1.67
CA GLU A 98 -7.52 49.84 1.78
C GLU A 98 -7.75 50.50 0.41
N VAL A 99 -6.99 50.09 -0.62
CA VAL A 99 -7.19 50.58 -1.99
C VAL A 99 -8.60 50.25 -2.51
N PHE A 100 -9.10 49.04 -2.28
CA PHE A 100 -10.46 48.67 -2.65
C PHE A 100 -11.50 49.50 -1.89
N GLN A 101 -11.34 49.69 -0.58
CA GLN A 101 -12.27 50.52 0.21
C GLN A 101 -12.32 51.95 -0.32
N GLN A 102 -11.16 52.56 -0.58
CA GLN A 102 -11.08 53.91 -1.15
C GLN A 102 -11.82 54.02 -2.49
N ARG A 103 -11.60 53.07 -3.41
CA ARG A 103 -12.25 53.04 -4.75
C ARG A 103 -13.74 52.73 -4.67
N ASN A 104 -14.14 51.87 -3.75
CA ASN A 104 -15.53 51.51 -3.55
C ASN A 104 -16.34 52.67 -2.95
N GLU A 105 -15.75 53.42 -2.01
CA GLU A 105 -16.34 54.65 -1.49
C GLU A 105 -16.44 55.74 -2.56
N GLU A 106 -15.41 55.91 -3.39
CA GLU A 106 -15.44 56.84 -4.52
C GLU A 106 -16.58 56.50 -5.49
N LEU A 107 -16.74 55.23 -5.83
CA LEU A 107 -17.88 54.73 -6.62
C LEU A 107 -19.21 55.02 -5.93
N ARG A 108 -19.33 54.76 -4.62
CA ARG A 108 -20.55 55.05 -3.85
C ARG A 108 -20.90 56.54 -3.90
N ARG A 109 -19.93 57.43 -3.70
CA ARG A 109 -20.14 58.89 -3.79
C ARG A 109 -20.63 59.32 -5.17
N ARG A 110 -19.97 58.86 -6.25
CA ARG A 110 -20.37 59.19 -7.63
C ARG A 110 -21.77 58.65 -7.97
N ARG A 111 -22.13 57.47 -7.46
CA ARG A 111 -23.47 56.88 -7.62
C ARG A 111 -24.58 57.64 -6.91
N LEU A 112 -24.30 58.46 -5.89
CA LEU A 112 -25.31 59.29 -5.24
C LEU A 112 -25.60 60.58 -6.01
N LEU A 113 -24.70 60.99 -6.91
CA LEU A 113 -24.79 62.23 -7.70
C LEU A 113 -25.38 61.99 -9.11
N VAL A 114 -26.33 61.05 -9.22
CA VAL A 114 -26.95 60.69 -10.51
C VAL A 114 -27.62 61.91 -11.13
N GLY A 115 -27.27 62.23 -12.38
CA GLY A 115 -27.80 63.38 -13.12
C GLY A 115 -26.90 64.63 -13.07
N VAL A 116 -25.88 64.65 -12.20
CA VAL A 116 -24.86 65.72 -12.14
C VAL A 116 -23.54 65.27 -12.77
N VAL A 117 -23.20 63.99 -12.63
CA VAL A 117 -21.96 63.40 -13.16
C VAL A 117 -22.24 62.63 -14.46
N PRO A 118 -21.39 62.75 -15.52
CA PRO A 118 -21.52 61.98 -16.75
C PRO A 118 -21.54 60.47 -16.53
N LYS A 119 -22.24 59.73 -17.41
CA LYS A 119 -22.31 58.27 -17.32
C LYS A 119 -20.94 57.61 -17.49
N GLU A 120 -20.08 58.14 -18.38
CA GLU A 120 -18.75 57.55 -18.59
C GLU A 120 -17.88 57.59 -17.31
N GLU A 121 -18.03 58.61 -16.49
CA GLU A 121 -17.30 58.73 -15.23
C GLU A 121 -17.75 57.71 -14.18
N ILE A 122 -19.05 57.42 -14.11
CA ILE A 122 -19.59 56.37 -13.24
C ILE A 122 -19.07 55.01 -13.73
N ASP A 123 -19.09 54.77 -15.04
CA ASP A 123 -18.58 53.52 -15.62
C ASP A 123 -17.07 53.34 -15.38
N ASN A 124 -16.29 54.43 -15.48
CA ASN A 124 -14.87 54.44 -15.12
C ASN A 124 -14.66 54.09 -13.63
N ALA A 125 -15.49 54.63 -12.73
CA ALA A 125 -15.43 54.31 -11.31
C ALA A 125 -15.87 52.86 -11.00
N VAL A 126 -16.84 52.32 -11.75
CA VAL A 126 -17.24 50.91 -11.65
C VAL A 126 -16.07 50.02 -12.06
N ARG A 127 -15.42 50.32 -13.20
CA ARG A 127 -14.25 49.59 -13.67
C ARG A 127 -13.09 49.67 -12.67
N SER A 128 -12.80 50.85 -12.13
CA SER A 128 -11.70 51.03 -11.17
C SER A 128 -11.93 50.26 -9.86
N SER A 129 -13.15 50.26 -9.32
CA SER A 129 -13.54 49.46 -8.16
C SER A 129 -13.45 47.96 -8.46
N ALA A 130 -13.91 47.52 -9.65
CA ALA A 130 -13.81 46.13 -10.07
C ALA A 130 -12.35 45.65 -10.17
N ILE A 131 -11.44 46.46 -10.72
CA ILE A 131 -10.00 46.17 -10.78
C ILE A 131 -9.41 46.08 -9.37
N ALA A 132 -9.76 47.03 -8.48
CA ALA A 132 -9.28 47.01 -7.10
C ALA A 132 -9.78 45.76 -6.34
N LYS A 133 -11.03 45.35 -6.56
CA LYS A 133 -11.59 44.11 -6.02
C LYS A 133 -10.84 42.88 -6.53
N ALA A 134 -10.51 42.85 -7.82
CA ALA A 134 -9.74 41.75 -8.40
C ALA A 134 -8.33 41.64 -7.77
N ARG A 135 -7.66 42.77 -7.54
CA ARG A 135 -6.36 42.81 -6.85
C ARG A 135 -6.44 42.34 -5.40
N LEU A 136 -7.47 42.77 -4.67
CA LEU A 136 -7.74 42.30 -3.30
C LEU A 136 -7.90 40.77 -3.27
N ASN A 137 -8.72 40.22 -4.17
CA ASN A 137 -8.91 38.77 -4.27
C ASN A 137 -7.60 38.03 -4.59
N ALA A 138 -6.77 38.57 -5.50
CA ALA A 138 -5.47 38.00 -5.82
C ALA A 138 -4.53 37.98 -4.61
N ALA A 139 -4.45 39.08 -3.86
CA ALA A 139 -3.65 39.17 -2.65
C ALA A 139 -4.14 38.22 -1.54
N GLN A 140 -5.46 38.04 -1.42
CA GLN A 140 -6.05 37.09 -0.48
C GLN A 140 -5.63 35.65 -0.81
N THR A 141 -5.66 35.26 -2.09
CA THR A 141 -5.20 33.94 -2.54
C THR A 141 -3.71 33.74 -2.31
N GLN A 142 -2.89 34.78 -2.53
CA GLN A 142 -1.45 34.70 -2.27
C GLN A 142 -1.13 34.53 -0.77
N LEU A 143 -1.86 35.21 0.12
CA LEU A 143 -1.75 34.99 1.55
C LEU A 143 -2.14 33.56 1.93
N ALA A 144 -3.27 33.06 1.41
CA ALA A 144 -3.72 31.69 1.68
C ALA A 144 -2.69 30.65 1.21
N HIS A 145 -2.05 30.87 0.07
CA HIS A 145 -0.96 30.03 -0.42
C HIS A 145 0.24 30.05 0.54
N ALA A 146 0.71 31.24 0.95
CA ALA A 146 1.83 31.35 1.89
C ALA A 146 1.53 30.69 3.26
N GLN A 147 0.29 30.81 3.73
CA GLN A 147 -0.16 30.13 4.96
C GLN A 147 -0.20 28.61 4.82
N LEU A 148 -0.60 28.09 3.67
CA LEU A 148 -0.58 26.65 3.39
C LEU A 148 0.85 26.11 3.38
N GLU A 149 1.78 26.81 2.73
CA GLU A 149 3.20 26.46 2.75
C GLU A 149 3.77 26.46 4.17
N LEU A 150 3.39 27.45 5.00
CA LEU A 150 3.74 27.47 6.42
C LEU A 150 3.16 26.27 7.19
N GLN A 151 1.91 25.87 6.94
CA GLN A 151 1.32 24.68 7.56
C GLN A 151 2.05 23.39 7.14
N ARG A 152 2.44 23.30 5.87
CA ARG A 152 3.21 22.19 5.28
C ARG A 152 4.63 22.06 5.81
N THR A 153 5.12 23.00 6.62
CA THR A 153 6.39 22.83 7.35
C THR A 153 6.31 21.74 8.43
N LYS A 154 5.10 21.45 8.93
CA LYS A 154 4.86 20.42 9.94
C LYS A 154 4.37 19.14 9.28
N ILE A 155 5.12 18.06 9.43
CA ILE A 155 4.85 16.81 8.74
C ILE A 155 4.21 15.82 9.71
N PHE A 156 3.00 15.39 9.39
CA PHE A 156 2.18 14.53 10.24
C PHE A 156 2.05 13.12 9.65
N ALA A 157 1.84 12.13 10.52
CA ALA A 157 1.63 10.75 10.11
C ALA A 157 0.28 10.62 9.36
N PRO A 158 0.25 10.06 8.14
CA PRO A 158 -0.98 9.92 7.35
C PRO A 158 -1.86 8.74 7.80
N VAL A 159 -1.27 7.75 8.47
CA VAL A 159 -1.92 6.51 8.92
C VAL A 159 -1.40 6.09 10.30
N ASP A 160 -2.11 5.15 10.93
CA ASP A 160 -1.65 4.49 12.14
C ASP A 160 -0.63 3.39 11.77
N GLY A 161 0.57 3.42 12.34
CA GLY A 161 1.62 2.52 11.90
C GLY A 161 2.94 2.66 12.63
N TYR A 162 3.95 2.00 12.09
CA TYR A 162 5.31 2.03 12.63
C TYR A 162 6.25 2.80 11.71
N VAL A 163 7.02 3.73 12.27
CA VAL A 163 8.09 4.42 11.54
C VAL A 163 9.23 3.42 11.29
N THR A 164 9.75 3.38 10.06
CA THR A 164 10.86 2.49 9.71
C THR A 164 11.94 3.23 8.93
N GLN A 165 13.19 2.81 9.15
CA GLN A 165 14.37 3.33 8.47
C GLN A 165 14.53 4.84 8.67
N LEU A 166 14.27 5.33 9.89
CA LEU A 166 14.45 6.75 10.20
C LEU A 166 15.94 7.12 10.17
N ARG A 167 16.35 7.83 9.11
CA ARG A 167 17.70 8.39 8.97
C ARG A 167 17.76 9.90 9.19
N LEU A 168 16.60 10.52 9.34
CA LEU A 168 16.44 11.96 9.44
C LEU A 168 16.98 12.48 10.77
N GLN A 169 17.85 13.48 10.73
CA GLN A 169 18.38 14.16 11.91
C GLN A 169 18.06 15.67 11.89
N PRO A 170 17.92 16.31 13.07
CA PRO A 170 17.85 17.76 13.15
C PRO A 170 19.08 18.40 12.48
N GLY A 171 18.85 19.37 11.61
CA GLY A 171 19.90 20.00 10.79
C GLY A 171 20.01 19.45 9.36
N ASP A 172 19.46 18.27 9.07
CA ASP A 172 19.39 17.77 7.69
C ASP A 172 18.55 18.69 6.81
N TYR A 173 18.78 18.64 5.49
CA TYR A 173 18.01 19.42 4.53
C TYR A 173 16.99 18.54 3.81
N ALA A 174 15.71 18.88 3.97
CA ALA A 174 14.60 18.21 3.32
C ALA A 174 14.30 18.88 1.96
N VAL A 175 14.23 18.08 0.89
CA VAL A 175 13.84 18.54 -0.45
C VAL A 175 12.38 18.17 -0.71
N ALA A 176 11.61 19.11 -1.26
CA ALA A 176 10.22 18.90 -1.62
C ALA A 176 10.07 17.72 -2.60
N GLY A 177 9.14 16.81 -2.32
CA GLY A 177 8.92 15.57 -3.07
C GLY A 177 9.94 14.46 -2.80
N GLY A 178 11.03 14.75 -2.07
CA GLY A 178 12.00 13.75 -1.63
C GLY A 178 11.47 12.92 -0.45
N THR A 179 11.60 11.59 -0.51
CA THR A 179 11.19 10.73 0.61
C THR A 179 12.23 10.79 1.73
N ASN A 180 11.82 11.23 2.91
CA ASN A 180 12.70 11.37 4.08
C ASN A 180 12.44 10.31 5.16
N MET A 181 11.27 9.67 5.14
CA MET A 181 10.84 8.71 6.15
C MET A 181 9.81 7.74 5.57
N PHE A 182 9.71 6.56 6.17
CA PHE A 182 8.75 5.53 5.80
C PHE A 182 7.88 5.17 6.99
N VAL A 183 6.59 4.94 6.74
CA VAL A 183 5.64 4.45 7.75
C VAL A 183 4.97 3.20 7.20
N VAL A 184 5.04 2.11 7.96
CA VAL A 184 4.35 0.85 7.67
C VAL A 184 2.93 0.93 8.21
N ASP A 185 1.92 0.84 7.35
CA ASP A 185 0.51 0.89 7.77
C ASP A 185 0.11 -0.40 8.49
N SER A 186 -0.29 -0.25 9.75
CA SER A 186 -0.69 -1.33 10.65
C SER A 186 -1.92 -2.11 10.21
N LYS A 187 -2.79 -1.52 9.38
CA LYS A 187 -4.05 -2.15 8.93
C LYS A 187 -3.91 -2.84 7.57
N SER A 188 -2.72 -2.79 6.98
CA SER A 188 -2.50 -3.13 5.58
C SER A 188 -1.71 -4.42 5.37
N PHE A 189 -1.66 -5.32 6.34
CA PHE A 189 -0.89 -6.56 6.20
C PHE A 189 -1.58 -7.56 5.26
N TRP A 190 -0.80 -8.16 4.36
CA TRP A 190 -1.21 -9.31 3.55
C TRP A 190 -0.08 -10.34 3.48
N VAL A 191 -0.40 -11.54 3.03
CA VAL A 191 0.58 -12.59 2.81
C VAL A 191 0.76 -12.82 1.31
N THR A 192 2.01 -12.89 0.88
CA THR A 192 2.36 -13.27 -0.50
C THR A 192 2.96 -14.66 -0.46
N GLY A 193 2.29 -15.63 -1.08
CA GLY A 193 2.76 -16.99 -1.23
C GLY A 193 3.31 -17.25 -2.62
N TYR A 194 4.48 -17.83 -2.72
CA TYR A 194 5.10 -18.21 -3.99
C TYR A 194 4.77 -19.68 -4.29
N PHE A 195 3.78 -19.91 -5.15
CA PHE A 195 3.30 -21.25 -5.51
C PHE A 195 3.89 -21.71 -6.84
N GLU A 196 4.15 -23.01 -6.97
CA GLU A 196 4.57 -23.62 -8.22
C GLU A 196 3.47 -23.51 -9.28
N GLU A 197 3.86 -23.17 -10.52
CA GLU A 197 2.96 -23.03 -11.67
C GLU A 197 2.03 -24.24 -11.86
N THR A 198 2.53 -25.45 -11.62
CA THR A 198 1.78 -26.71 -11.70
C THR A 198 0.62 -26.81 -10.71
N LYS A 199 0.66 -26.05 -9.61
CA LYS A 199 -0.35 -26.08 -8.54
C LYS A 199 -1.42 -25.00 -8.69
N LEU A 200 -1.22 -24.01 -9.57
CA LEU A 200 -2.13 -22.87 -9.72
C LEU A 200 -3.53 -23.26 -10.17
N THR A 201 -3.69 -24.32 -10.96
CA THR A 201 -5.00 -24.83 -11.38
C THR A 201 -5.89 -25.15 -10.18
N ASN A 202 -5.30 -25.52 -9.03
CA ASN A 202 -6.01 -25.88 -7.81
C ASN A 202 -6.19 -24.70 -6.83
N ILE A 203 -5.91 -23.46 -7.26
CA ILE A 203 -6.02 -22.24 -6.44
C ILE A 203 -7.06 -21.30 -7.05
N PRO A 204 -8.36 -21.48 -6.75
CA PRO A 204 -9.38 -20.55 -7.21
C PRO A 204 -9.29 -19.22 -6.45
N LEU A 205 -9.71 -18.13 -7.11
CA LEU A 205 -9.87 -16.83 -6.47
C LEU A 205 -10.96 -16.91 -5.39
N GLY A 206 -10.70 -16.31 -4.22
CA GLY A 206 -11.58 -16.36 -3.06
C GLY A 206 -11.50 -17.65 -2.24
N ALA A 207 -10.61 -18.59 -2.56
CA ALA A 207 -10.40 -19.79 -1.75
C ALA A 207 -9.90 -19.43 -0.35
N ASN A 208 -10.38 -20.14 0.67
CA ASN A 208 -9.85 -20.01 2.03
C ASN A 208 -8.40 -20.50 2.07
N ALA A 209 -7.56 -19.81 2.82
CA ALA A 209 -6.17 -20.16 3.03
C ALA A 209 -5.84 -20.13 4.52
N LYS A 210 -5.05 -21.11 4.95
CA LYS A 210 -4.45 -21.17 6.28
C LYS A 210 -2.99 -20.77 6.16
N VAL A 211 -2.56 -19.85 7.00
CA VAL A 211 -1.20 -19.33 7.00
C VAL A 211 -0.56 -19.62 8.35
N LYS A 212 0.54 -20.37 8.33
CA LYS A 212 1.36 -20.69 9.50
C LYS A 212 2.61 -19.83 9.49
N LEU A 213 2.72 -18.91 10.45
CA LEU A 213 3.97 -18.16 10.64
C LEU A 213 5.02 -19.04 11.30
N MET A 214 6.28 -18.89 10.89
CA MET A 214 7.38 -19.66 11.47
C MET A 214 7.59 -19.36 12.96
N GLY A 215 7.37 -18.11 13.38
CA GLY A 215 7.59 -17.65 14.75
C GLY A 215 6.39 -17.82 15.69
N PHE A 216 5.23 -18.26 15.19
CA PHE A 216 3.99 -18.31 15.98
C PHE A 216 3.27 -19.67 15.84
N SER A 217 2.75 -20.15 16.96
CA SER A 217 1.94 -21.38 17.00
C SER A 217 0.56 -21.25 16.36
N PRO A 218 -0.23 -20.17 16.56
CA PRO A 218 -1.56 -20.09 15.98
C PRO A 218 -1.51 -19.94 14.45
N LEU A 219 -2.50 -20.53 13.77
CA LEU A 219 -2.69 -20.37 12.33
C LEU A 219 -3.51 -19.11 12.07
N LEU A 220 -3.07 -18.30 11.12
CA LEU A 220 -3.84 -17.20 10.56
C LEU A 220 -4.81 -17.75 9.51
N SER A 221 -6.01 -17.18 9.47
CA SER A 221 -6.98 -17.45 8.40
C SER A 221 -7.03 -16.27 7.44
N GLY A 222 -7.09 -16.58 6.15
CA GLY A 222 -7.24 -15.61 5.09
C GLY A 222 -7.91 -16.21 3.87
N HIS A 223 -7.97 -15.43 2.80
CA HIS A 223 -8.49 -15.89 1.51
C HIS A 223 -7.63 -15.39 0.35
N VAL A 224 -7.65 -16.13 -0.76
CA VAL A 224 -6.91 -15.79 -1.97
C VAL A 224 -7.58 -14.58 -2.64
N SER A 225 -6.92 -13.41 -2.60
CA SER A 225 -7.46 -12.20 -3.20
C SER A 225 -7.05 -12.04 -4.66
N SER A 226 -5.79 -12.35 -4.99
CA SER A 226 -5.29 -12.22 -6.37
C SER A 226 -4.14 -13.18 -6.67
N ILE A 227 -4.01 -13.52 -7.94
CA ILE A 227 -2.86 -14.28 -8.46
C ILE A 227 -2.08 -13.33 -9.37
N GLY A 228 -0.77 -13.20 -9.14
CA GLY A 228 0.11 -12.36 -9.94
C GLY A 228 0.10 -12.80 -11.40
N ARG A 229 -0.17 -11.85 -12.31
CA ARG A 229 -0.24 -12.09 -13.77
C ARG A 229 1.02 -11.67 -14.53
N GLY A 230 2.10 -11.36 -13.81
CA GLY A 230 3.37 -10.96 -14.40
C GLY A 230 4.53 -11.32 -13.50
N ILE A 231 5.49 -12.05 -14.06
CA ILE A 231 6.83 -12.26 -13.51
C ILE A 231 7.78 -11.70 -14.56
N SER A 232 8.78 -10.92 -14.16
CA SER A 232 9.82 -10.50 -15.09
C SER A 232 10.64 -11.71 -15.53
N ASP A 233 10.65 -12.03 -16.83
CA ASP A 233 11.59 -13.01 -17.37
C ASP A 233 13.00 -12.40 -17.34
N THR A 234 13.85 -12.90 -16.45
CA THR A 234 15.25 -12.44 -16.35
C THR A 234 16.06 -12.78 -17.59
N ASN A 235 15.55 -13.62 -18.50
CA ASN A 235 16.20 -13.98 -19.76
C ASN A 235 15.74 -13.13 -20.96
N GLU A 236 14.68 -12.33 -20.81
CA GLU A 236 14.16 -11.45 -21.86
C GLU A 236 14.78 -10.04 -21.70
N VAL A 237 15.95 -9.84 -22.30
CA VAL A 237 16.51 -8.49 -22.45
C VAL A 237 15.86 -7.87 -23.69
N ARG A 238 15.06 -6.82 -23.51
CA ARG A 238 14.54 -6.05 -24.65
C ARG A 238 15.68 -5.29 -25.31
N ALA A 239 16.04 -5.66 -26.54
CA ALA A 239 17.00 -4.90 -27.31
C ALA A 239 16.36 -3.59 -27.83
N GLU A 240 17.14 -2.52 -27.93
CA GLU A 240 16.69 -1.18 -28.38
C GLU A 240 16.05 -1.17 -29.78
N ASN A 241 16.26 -2.21 -30.59
CA ASN A 241 15.65 -2.38 -31.91
C ASN A 241 14.20 -2.93 -31.86
N GLY A 242 13.62 -3.08 -30.67
CA GLY A 242 12.24 -3.57 -30.49
C GLY A 242 12.08 -5.07 -30.71
N LEU A 243 13.18 -5.82 -30.90
CA LEU A 243 13.16 -7.27 -31.01
C LEU A 243 13.54 -7.92 -29.66
N PRO A 244 12.82 -8.96 -29.22
CA PRO A 244 13.17 -9.68 -28.00
C PRO A 244 14.47 -10.46 -28.20
N GLN A 245 15.48 -10.21 -27.35
CA GLN A 245 16.69 -11.00 -27.30
C GLN A 245 16.50 -12.10 -26.24
N VAL A 246 16.35 -13.34 -26.70
CA VAL A 246 16.18 -14.51 -25.82
C VAL A 246 17.53 -15.18 -25.64
N SER A 247 18.01 -15.28 -24.39
CA SER A 247 19.21 -16.06 -24.08
C SER A 247 18.91 -17.56 -24.13
N PRO A 248 19.67 -18.39 -24.88
CA PRO A 248 19.44 -19.82 -24.92
C PRO A 248 19.70 -20.44 -23.55
N THR A 249 18.67 -21.05 -22.96
CA THR A 249 18.73 -21.71 -21.66
C THR A 249 19.13 -23.18 -21.85
N PHE A 250 20.33 -23.57 -21.39
CA PHE A 250 20.85 -24.94 -21.46
C PHE A 250 20.53 -25.77 -20.21
N SER A 251 19.36 -25.57 -19.60
CA SER A 251 18.88 -26.41 -18.51
C SER A 251 18.11 -27.61 -19.07
N TRP A 252 18.67 -28.81 -18.96
CA TRP A 252 18.00 -30.07 -19.31
C TRP A 252 16.84 -30.41 -18.35
N ILE A 253 16.74 -29.71 -17.22
CA ILE A 253 15.60 -29.74 -16.28
C ILE A 253 14.82 -28.44 -16.41
N ARG A 254 13.51 -28.53 -16.66
CA ARG A 254 12.58 -27.40 -16.47
C ARG A 254 11.96 -27.50 -15.08
N LEU A 255 12.18 -26.49 -14.25
CA LEU A 255 11.52 -26.36 -12.96
C LEU A 255 10.28 -25.49 -13.14
N ALA A 256 9.21 -25.80 -12.40
CA ALA A 256 8.03 -24.95 -12.35
C ALA A 256 8.43 -23.56 -11.82
N GLN A 257 7.97 -22.50 -12.49
CA GLN A 257 8.15 -21.15 -11.97
C GLN A 257 7.28 -20.96 -10.72
N ARG A 258 7.69 -20.03 -9.86
CA ARG A 258 6.91 -19.66 -8.68
C ARG A 258 6.13 -18.38 -8.91
N LEU A 259 4.81 -18.46 -8.89
CA LEU A 259 3.94 -17.32 -9.06
C LEU A 259 3.50 -16.77 -7.70
N PRO A 260 3.54 -15.44 -7.51
CA PRO A 260 3.06 -14.82 -6.29
C PRO A 260 1.52 -14.85 -6.26
N VAL A 261 0.97 -15.47 -5.23
CA VAL A 261 -0.44 -15.48 -4.88
C VAL A 261 -0.61 -14.62 -3.64
N ARG A 262 -1.47 -13.61 -3.74
CA ARG A 262 -1.79 -12.70 -2.64
C ARG A 262 -2.95 -13.26 -1.83
N ILE A 263 -2.76 -13.28 -0.52
CA ILE A 263 -3.74 -13.73 0.47
C ILE A 263 -4.01 -12.57 1.41
N GLU A 264 -5.27 -12.18 1.50
CA GLU A 264 -5.75 -11.21 2.49
C GLU A 264 -6.02 -11.92 3.81
N ILE A 265 -5.64 -11.27 4.91
CA ILE A 265 -5.75 -11.83 6.25
C ILE A 265 -7.13 -11.45 6.81
N ASP A 266 -7.96 -12.43 7.14
CA ASP A 266 -9.31 -12.20 7.64
C ASP A 266 -9.34 -12.07 9.16
N HIS A 267 -8.52 -12.86 9.86
CA HIS A 267 -8.47 -12.86 11.31
C HIS A 267 -7.05 -13.08 11.83
N ILE A 268 -6.66 -12.23 12.78
CA ILE A 268 -5.37 -12.28 13.48
C ILE A 268 -5.64 -12.78 14.91
N PRO A 269 -5.11 -13.95 15.31
CA PRO A 269 -5.24 -14.45 16.67
C PRO A 269 -4.58 -13.52 17.70
N GLU A 270 -5.09 -13.53 18.93
CA GLU A 270 -4.49 -12.77 20.04
C GLU A 270 -3.03 -13.17 20.28
N GLY A 271 -2.17 -12.17 20.52
CA GLY A 271 -0.74 -12.36 20.77
C GLY A 271 0.14 -12.49 19.52
N VAL A 272 -0.42 -12.40 18.31
CA VAL A 272 0.36 -12.34 17.07
C VAL A 272 0.58 -10.89 16.64
N GLU A 273 1.82 -10.43 16.72
CA GLU A 273 2.23 -9.15 16.13
C GLU A 273 2.81 -9.40 14.74
N LEU A 274 2.19 -8.82 13.71
CA LEU A 274 2.62 -8.97 12.33
C LEU A 274 3.76 -8.01 12.01
N VAL A 275 4.84 -8.53 11.45
CA VAL A 275 5.95 -7.73 10.93
C VAL A 275 6.15 -8.05 9.46
N ALA A 276 6.26 -7.01 8.64
CA ALA A 276 6.56 -7.16 7.23
C ALA A 276 7.91 -7.87 7.05
N GLY A 277 7.95 -8.89 6.20
CA GLY A 277 9.14 -9.72 5.96
C GLY A 277 9.15 -11.06 6.71
N MET A 278 8.24 -11.28 7.68
CA MET A 278 8.08 -12.58 8.33
C MET A 278 7.81 -13.69 7.32
N THR A 279 8.40 -14.86 7.54
CA THR A 279 8.19 -16.05 6.71
C THR A 279 6.99 -16.86 7.18
N ALA A 280 6.27 -17.40 6.21
CA ALA A 280 5.05 -18.16 6.44
C ALA A 280 4.97 -19.37 5.52
N SER A 281 4.37 -20.45 6.01
CA SER A 281 3.86 -21.52 5.16
C SER A 281 2.37 -21.30 4.94
N ILE A 282 1.91 -21.60 3.74
CA ILE A 282 0.56 -21.30 3.29
C ILE A 282 -0.03 -22.56 2.69
N GLU A 283 -1.26 -22.86 3.06
CA GLU A 283 -2.07 -23.91 2.48
C GLU A 283 -3.40 -23.33 2.03
N VAL A 284 -3.82 -23.63 0.80
CA VAL A 284 -5.11 -23.20 0.25
C VAL A 284 -6.09 -24.37 0.28
N ASP A 285 -7.30 -24.13 0.75
CA ASP A 285 -8.37 -25.14 0.72
C ASP A 285 -8.79 -25.42 -0.73
N GLN A 286 -8.78 -26.70 -1.12
CA GLN A 286 -9.33 -27.12 -2.41
C GLN A 286 -10.87 -27.12 -2.38
N PRO A 287 -11.54 -26.64 -3.45
CA PRO A 287 -13.01 -26.56 -3.51
C PRO A 287 -13.70 -27.94 -3.37
N ASP A 288 -13.08 -29.03 -3.84
CA ASP A 288 -13.65 -30.38 -3.82
C ASP A 288 -13.32 -31.22 -2.57
N ALA A 289 -12.57 -30.67 -1.61
CA ALA A 289 -12.07 -31.42 -0.46
C ALA A 289 -13.09 -31.60 0.69
N ARG A 290 -14.40 -31.36 0.49
CA ARG A 290 -15.41 -31.50 1.57
C ARG A 290 -15.48 -32.91 2.18
N ASN A 291 -14.99 -33.95 1.51
CA ASN A 291 -15.09 -35.34 1.97
C ASN A 291 -13.81 -35.96 2.58
N HIS A 292 -12.64 -35.30 2.51
CA HIS A 292 -11.37 -35.87 3.00
C HIS A 292 -10.81 -35.22 4.29
N ARG A 293 -11.59 -34.31 4.90
CA ARG A 293 -11.18 -33.36 5.95
C ARG A 293 -10.65 -33.93 7.28
N ARG A 294 -10.74 -35.25 7.53
CA ARG A 294 -10.42 -35.81 8.87
C ARG A 294 -9.03 -36.41 9.04
N LEU A 295 -8.39 -36.89 7.97
CA LEU A 295 -7.09 -37.58 8.09
C LEU A 295 -5.90 -36.63 7.91
N THR A 296 -6.05 -35.55 7.14
CA THR A 296 -4.97 -34.58 6.87
C THR A 296 -4.72 -33.62 8.04
N HIS A 297 -5.77 -33.26 8.79
CA HIS A 297 -5.65 -32.37 9.96
C HIS A 297 -4.76 -32.96 11.07
N TRP A 298 -4.74 -34.29 11.24
CA TRP A 298 -3.94 -34.98 12.27
C TRP A 298 -2.44 -35.00 11.95
N LEU A 299 -2.05 -35.04 10.67
CA LEU A 299 -0.64 -35.01 10.25
C LEU A 299 -0.05 -33.59 10.22
N GLN A 300 -0.90 -32.57 10.05
CA GLN A 300 -0.49 -31.16 10.00
C GLN A 300 -0.31 -30.52 11.39
N GLU A 301 -0.87 -31.10 12.45
CA GLU A 301 -0.65 -30.62 13.83
C GLU A 301 0.73 -30.99 14.41
N PHE A 302 1.44 -31.95 13.80
CA PHE A 302 2.69 -32.52 14.34
C PHE A 302 3.98 -32.13 13.59
N LEU A 303 3.89 -31.36 12.50
CA LEU A 303 5.02 -30.93 11.65
C LEU A 303 5.05 -29.40 11.51
#